data_AF-A0A1Q8G654-F1
#
_entry.id   AF-A0A1Q8G654-F1
#
_cell.length_a   1.000
_cell.length_b   1.000
_cell.length_c   1.000
_cell.angle_alpha   90.00
_cell.angle_beta   90.00
_cell.angle_gamma   90.00
#
_symmetry.space_group_name_H-M   'P 1'
#
loop_
_entity.id
_entity.type
_entity.pdbx_description
1 polymer ?
#
loop_
_entity_poly.entity_id
_entity_poly.type
_entity_poly.pdbx_seq_one_letter_code
_entity_poly.pdbx_strand_id
1 'polypeptide(L)'
;MASESWLLVGGLVAIVVAVVHSALGEVLIFQRMRKETIVPTQGQPVLRERYVRILWATWHIVSVFGLAIAGVLVFMSLYPVTDVRGLFLRAVAISMGVSSALVLFATKGMHPGWVGLLIVAISSAMAF
;
A
#
# COMPACT_ATOMS: atom_id res chain seq x y z
N MET A 1 -4.39 27.50 10.46
CA MET A 1 -4.25 26.99 11.84
C MET A 1 -5.18 25.81 12.18
N ALA A 2 -6.50 25.98 12.23
CA ALA A 2 -7.40 24.88 12.61
C ALA A 2 -7.39 23.72 11.58
N SER A 3 -7.46 24.02 10.28
CA SER A 3 -7.46 23.02 9.21
C SER A 3 -6.15 22.23 9.11
N GLU A 4 -5.00 22.89 9.25
CA GLU A 4 -3.67 22.25 9.25
C GLU A 4 -3.54 21.24 10.39
N SER A 5 -4.05 21.58 11.57
CA SER A 5 -4.06 20.68 12.72
C SER A 5 -4.89 19.43 12.44
N TRP A 6 -6.04 19.55 11.76
CA TRP A 6 -6.86 18.42 11.36
C TRP A 6 -6.21 17.56 10.27
N LEU A 7 -5.49 18.15 9.32
CA LEU A 7 -4.70 17.42 8.33
C LEU A 7 -3.60 16.59 9.00
N LEU A 8 -2.90 17.18 9.96
CA LEU A 8 -1.86 16.49 10.71
C LEU A 8 -2.43 15.32 11.52
N VAL A 9 -3.52 15.56 12.26
CA VAL A 9 -4.21 14.50 13.01
C VAL A 9 -4.69 13.38 12.09
N GLY A 10 -5.35 13.72 10.98
CA GLY A 10 -5.81 12.73 9.99
C GLY A 10 -4.65 11.93 9.39
N GLY A 11 -3.54 12.59 9.06
CA GLY A 11 -2.32 11.95 8.59
C GLY A 11 -1.72 10.98 9.61
N LEU A 12 -1.54 11.41 10.85
CA LEU A 12 -0.99 10.56 11.92
C LEU A 12 -1.89 9.35 12.21
N VAL A 13 -3.21 9.53 12.28
CA VAL A 13 -4.16 8.43 12.45
C VAL A 13 -4.09 7.48 11.25
N ALA A 14 -3.99 7.99 10.02
CA ALA A 14 -3.86 7.16 8.83
C ALA A 14 -2.55 6.32 8.83
N ILE A 15 -1.43 6.85 9.35
CA ILE A 15 -0.19 6.08 9.56
C ILE A 15 -0.46 4.91 10.51
N VAL A 16 -1.06 5.20 11.68
CA VAL A 16 -1.38 4.17 12.68
C VAL A 16 -2.28 3.10 12.08
N VAL A 17 -3.35 3.49 11.37
CA VAL A 17 -4.27 2.56 10.72
C VAL A 17 -3.54 1.70 9.69
N ALA A 18 -2.69 2.28 8.83
CA ALA A 18 -1.96 1.52 7.81
C ALA A 18 -0.99 0.51 8.44
N VAL A 19 -0.25 0.90 9.48
CA VAL A 19 0.69 0.03 10.19
C VAL A 19 -0.06 -1.09 10.92
N VAL A 20 -1.10 -0.75 11.68
CA VAL A 20 -1.92 -1.71 12.43
C VAL A 20 -2.64 -2.66 11.48
N HIS A 21 -3.21 -2.18 10.37
CA HIS A 21 -3.83 -3.03 9.37
C HIS A 21 -2.84 -4.06 8.83
N SER A 22 -1.65 -3.61 8.39
CA SER A 22 -0.58 -4.50 7.91
C SER A 22 -0.15 -5.52 8.97
N ALA A 23 0.11 -5.08 10.20
CA ALA A 23 0.61 -5.94 11.28
C ALA A 23 -0.44 -6.95 11.77
N LEU A 24 -1.68 -6.52 11.97
CA LEU A 24 -2.76 -7.40 12.43
C LEU A 24 -3.11 -8.45 11.38
N GLY A 25 -3.08 -8.14 10.09
CA GLY A 25 -3.24 -9.17 9.06
C GLY A 25 -2.19 -10.26 9.15
N GLU A 26 -0.93 -9.86 9.38
CA GLU A 26 0.16 -10.82 9.56
C GLU A 26 -0.07 -11.71 10.77
N VAL A 27 -0.34 -11.13 11.94
CA VAL A 27 -0.51 -11.89 13.20
C VAL A 27 -1.78 -12.74 13.20
N LEU A 28 -2.91 -12.21 12.73
CA LEU A 28 -4.21 -12.86 12.87
C LEU A 28 -4.52 -13.86 11.74
N ILE A 29 -4.07 -13.56 10.52
CA ILE A 29 -4.45 -14.31 9.31
C ILE A 29 -3.26 -15.08 8.77
N PHE A 30 -2.20 -14.39 8.39
CA PHE A 30 -1.17 -14.95 7.51
C PHE A 30 -0.11 -15.77 8.23
N GLN A 31 0.18 -15.49 9.51
CA GLN A 31 1.13 -16.25 10.32
C GLN A 31 0.75 -17.75 10.37
N ARG A 32 -0.54 -18.05 10.43
CA ARG A 32 -1.06 -19.43 10.44
C ARG A 32 -0.99 -20.12 9.08
N MET A 33 -0.86 -19.35 8.00
CA MET A 33 -0.78 -19.83 6.61
C MET A 33 0.67 -19.85 6.08
N ARG A 34 1.63 -19.50 6.93
CA ARG A 34 3.03 -19.32 6.55
C ARG A 34 3.82 -20.61 6.78
N LYS A 35 4.57 -21.01 5.76
CA LYS A 35 5.57 -22.09 5.87
C LYS A 35 6.90 -21.59 5.31
N GLU A 36 7.91 -21.50 6.18
CA GLU A 36 9.34 -21.25 5.88
C GLU A 36 9.71 -19.96 5.12
N THR A 37 8.74 -19.23 4.55
CA THR A 37 8.95 -18.08 3.68
C THR A 37 8.16 -16.86 4.15
N ILE A 38 8.47 -15.67 3.63
CA ILE A 38 7.78 -14.44 4.03
C ILE A 38 6.35 -14.34 3.47
N VAL A 39 6.09 -14.95 2.30
CA VAL A 39 4.76 -14.91 1.69
C VAL A 39 4.03 -16.20 2.07
N PRO A 40 2.84 -16.13 2.69
CA PRO A 40 2.09 -17.32 3.08
C PRO A 40 1.67 -18.15 1.86
N THR A 41 1.68 -19.47 2.02
CA THR A 41 1.39 -20.44 0.95
C THR A 41 0.35 -21.48 1.35
N GLN A 42 0.10 -21.68 2.65
CA GLN A 42 -0.76 -22.74 3.19
C GLN A 42 -2.14 -22.22 3.57
N GLY A 43 -3.09 -22.24 2.63
CA GLY A 43 -4.49 -21.87 2.88
C GLY A 43 -5.49 -23.03 2.78
N GLN A 44 -5.02 -24.26 2.61
CA GLN A 44 -5.86 -25.44 2.42
C GLN A 44 -6.69 -25.78 3.68
N PRO A 45 -7.88 -26.40 3.53
CA PRO A 45 -8.48 -26.87 2.28
C PRO A 45 -9.20 -25.78 1.46
N VAL A 46 -9.35 -24.56 2.01
CA VAL A 46 -10.23 -23.52 1.45
C VAL A 46 -9.57 -22.75 0.32
N LEU A 47 -8.30 -22.34 0.50
CA LEU A 47 -7.58 -21.49 -0.44
C LEU A 47 -6.34 -22.22 -1.00
N ARG A 48 -6.25 -22.25 -2.33
CA ARG A 48 -5.03 -22.64 -3.04
C ARG A 48 -3.94 -21.59 -2.81
N GLU A 49 -2.68 -22.01 -2.82
CA GLU A 49 -1.51 -21.15 -2.63
C GLU A 49 -1.59 -19.84 -3.43
N ARG A 50 -1.92 -19.91 -4.72
CA ARG A 50 -2.04 -18.71 -5.57
C ARG A 50 -2.98 -17.64 -5.01
N TYR A 51 -4.09 -18.06 -4.40
CA TYR A 51 -5.08 -17.16 -3.83
C TYR A 51 -4.64 -16.61 -2.47
N VAL A 52 -3.93 -17.40 -1.67
CA VAL A 52 -3.29 -16.94 -0.43
C VAL A 52 -2.28 -15.84 -0.73
N ARG A 53 -1.45 -16.03 -1.76
CA ARG A 53 -0.44 -15.04 -2.20
C ARG A 53 -1.07 -13.75 -2.70
N ILE A 54 -2.16 -13.84 -3.47
CA ILE A 54 -2.94 -12.67 -3.91
C ILE A 54 -3.54 -11.95 -2.69
N LEU A 55 -4.15 -12.70 -1.77
CA LEU A 55 -4.77 -12.13 -0.56
C LEU A 55 -3.75 -11.38 0.30
N TRP A 56 -2.58 -11.99 0.52
CA TRP A 56 -1.46 -11.37 1.24
C TRP A 56 -0.97 -10.10 0.55
N ALA A 57 -0.78 -10.13 -0.77
CA ALA A 57 -0.37 -8.95 -1.53
C ALA A 57 -1.39 -7.81 -1.38
N THR A 58 -2.68 -8.10 -1.63
CA THR A 58 -3.76 -7.11 -1.55
C THR A 58 -3.87 -6.48 -0.16
N TRP A 59 -3.66 -7.27 0.90
CA TRP A 59 -3.65 -6.77 2.27
C TRP A 59 -2.60 -5.68 2.51
N HIS A 60 -1.36 -5.92 2.04
CA HIS A 60 -0.30 -4.93 2.19
C HIS A 60 -0.43 -3.75 1.21
N ILE A 61 -1.01 -3.94 0.02
CA ILE A 61 -1.30 -2.83 -0.92
C ILE A 61 -2.17 -1.77 -0.27
N VAL A 62 -3.24 -2.16 0.44
CA VAL A 62 -4.12 -1.21 1.15
C VAL A 62 -3.33 -0.39 2.18
N SER A 63 -2.37 -1.01 2.86
CA SER A 63 -1.49 -0.32 3.82
C SER A 63 -0.54 0.66 3.12
N VAL A 64 0.02 0.28 1.96
CA VAL A 64 0.87 1.16 1.13
C VAL A 64 0.08 2.38 0.67
N PHE A 65 -1.16 2.20 0.20
CA PHE A 65 -2.03 3.32 -0.17
C PHE A 65 -2.41 4.18 1.03
N GLY A 66 -2.70 3.57 2.19
CA GLY A 66 -2.94 4.28 3.44
C GLY A 66 -1.76 5.18 3.86
N LEU A 67 -0.52 4.67 3.74
CA LEU A 67 0.69 5.45 4.01
C LEU A 67 0.89 6.59 3.02
N ALA A 68 0.56 6.40 1.74
CA ALA A 68 0.64 7.46 0.74
C ALA A 68 -0.37 8.58 1.02
N ILE A 69 -1.62 8.22 1.36
CA ILE A 69 -2.63 9.19 1.80
C ILE A 69 -2.16 9.94 3.04
N ALA A 70 -1.63 9.21 4.03
CA ALA A 70 -1.09 9.81 5.25
C ALA A 70 0.05 10.80 4.95
N GLY A 71 0.98 10.43 4.07
CA GLY A 71 2.07 11.28 3.64
C GLY A 71 1.60 12.58 2.98
N VAL A 72 0.58 12.50 2.11
CA VAL A 72 -0.03 13.69 1.50
C VAL A 72 -0.65 14.60 2.55
N LEU A 73 -1.42 14.05 3.50
CA LEU A 73 -2.06 14.82 4.57
C LEU A 73 -1.04 15.50 5.48
N VAL A 74 -0.02 14.78 5.93
CA VAL A 74 1.06 15.33 6.76
C VAL A 74 1.81 16.41 6.00
N PHE A 75 2.17 16.17 4.73
CA PHE A 75 2.89 17.15 3.94
C PHE A 75 2.08 18.44 3.76
N MET A 76 0.79 18.34 3.41
CA MET A 76 -0.09 19.51 3.28
C MET A 76 -0.30 20.26 4.60
N SER A 77 -0.21 19.58 5.76
CA SER A 77 -0.26 20.24 7.07
C SER A 77 0.98 21.07 7.38
N LEU A 78 2.15 20.63 6.92
CA LEU A 78 3.44 21.28 7.16
C LEU A 78 3.76 22.37 6.12
N TYR A 79 3.25 22.21 4.91
CA TYR A 79 3.46 23.11 3.77
C TYR A 79 2.12 23.55 3.18
N PRO A 80 1.45 24.56 3.78
CA PRO A 80 0.10 24.98 3.35
C PRO A 80 0.07 25.59 1.94
N VAL A 81 1.20 26.15 1.49
CA VAL A 81 1.39 26.65 0.12
C VAL A 81 2.35 25.70 -0.58
N THR A 82 1.79 24.75 -1.32
CA THR A 82 2.55 23.72 -2.05
C THR A 82 1.86 23.37 -3.38
N ASP A 83 2.62 22.81 -4.32
CA ASP A 83 2.05 22.18 -5.51
C ASP A 83 1.35 20.86 -5.14
N VAL A 84 0.04 20.96 -4.88
CA VAL A 84 -0.82 19.82 -4.53
C VAL A 84 -0.87 18.79 -5.67
N ARG A 85 -0.85 19.24 -6.93
CA ARG A 85 -0.88 18.34 -8.09
C ARG A 85 0.40 17.51 -8.15
N GLY A 86 1.57 18.15 -8.06
CA GLY A 86 2.85 17.47 -8.04
C GLY A 86 3.00 16.52 -6.85
N LEU A 87 2.58 16.94 -5.65
CA LEU A 87 2.56 16.09 -4.46
C LEU A 87 1.70 14.83 -4.65
N PHE A 88 0.47 15.01 -5.15
CA PHE A 88 -0.45 13.90 -5.38
C PHE A 88 0.10 12.93 -6.43
N LEU A 89 0.63 13.43 -7.55
CA LEU A 89 1.20 12.58 -8.59
C LEU A 89 2.41 11.79 -8.10
N ARG A 90 3.28 12.39 -7.27
CA ARG A 90 4.40 11.70 -6.62
C ARG A 90 3.91 10.59 -5.68
N ALA A 91 2.91 10.88 -4.86
CA ALA A 91 2.33 9.91 -3.95
C ALA A 91 1.70 8.72 -4.71
N VAL A 92 0.97 8.99 -5.80
CA VAL A 92 0.42 7.95 -6.67
C VAL A 92 1.54 7.14 -7.34
N ALA A 93 2.53 7.80 -7.94
CA ALA A 93 3.64 7.13 -8.63
C ALA A 93 4.39 6.16 -7.69
N ILE A 94 4.76 6.64 -6.49
CA ILE A 94 5.48 5.84 -5.51
C ILE A 94 4.60 4.69 -4.99
N SER A 95 3.38 4.97 -4.55
CA SER A 95 2.52 3.96 -3.93
C SER A 95 2.07 2.88 -4.90
N MET A 96 1.76 3.24 -6.14
CA MET A 96 1.45 2.30 -7.22
C MET A 96 2.68 1.48 -7.62
N GLY A 97 3.87 2.11 -7.68
CA GLY A 97 5.13 1.43 -7.99
C GLY A 97 5.51 0.40 -6.92
N VAL A 98 5.45 0.78 -5.64
CA VAL A 98 5.67 -0.13 -4.50
C VAL A 98 4.64 -1.27 -4.50
N SER A 99 3.37 -0.96 -4.75
CA SER A 99 2.31 -1.97 -4.83
C SER A 99 2.51 -2.92 -6.02
N SER A 100 2.96 -2.42 -7.17
CA SER A 100 3.31 -3.24 -8.33
C SER A 100 4.45 -4.20 -8.00
N ALA A 101 5.55 -3.70 -7.42
CA ALA A 101 6.68 -4.52 -7.01
C ALA A 101 6.27 -5.58 -5.98
N LEU A 102 5.42 -5.21 -5.01
CA LEU A 102 4.85 -6.11 -4.02
C LEU A 102 4.02 -7.22 -4.67
N VAL A 103 3.10 -6.92 -5.60
CA VAL A 103 2.30 -7.93 -6.30
C VAL A 103 3.19 -8.84 -7.14
N LEU A 104 4.15 -8.28 -7.87
CA LEU A 104 5.09 -9.03 -8.69
C LEU A 104 5.88 -10.04 -7.84
N PHE A 105 6.44 -9.59 -6.73
CA PHE A 105 7.17 -10.41 -5.76
C PHE A 105 6.24 -11.47 -5.12
N ALA A 106 5.14 -11.02 -4.53
CA ALA A 106 4.22 -11.85 -3.76
C ALA A 106 3.58 -12.94 -4.62
N THR A 107 3.35 -12.69 -5.91
CA THR A 107 2.67 -13.64 -6.81
C THR A 107 3.61 -14.33 -7.78
N LYS A 108 4.94 -14.10 -7.71
CA LYS A 108 5.92 -14.56 -8.71
C LYS A 108 5.50 -14.16 -10.14
N GLY A 109 4.92 -12.97 -10.30
CA GLY A 109 4.41 -12.45 -11.57
C GLY A 109 3.18 -13.16 -12.14
N MET A 110 2.63 -14.17 -11.47
CA MET A 110 1.49 -14.95 -11.98
C MET A 110 0.16 -14.20 -11.92
N HIS A 111 0.08 -13.09 -11.18
CA HIS A 111 -1.10 -12.23 -11.12
C HIS A 111 -0.89 -10.96 -11.95
N PRO A 112 -1.62 -10.74 -13.06
CA PRO A 112 -1.34 -9.64 -13.98
C PRO A 112 -1.57 -8.24 -13.40
N GLY A 113 -2.18 -8.13 -12.21
CA GLY A 113 -2.43 -6.85 -11.55
C GLY A 113 -1.19 -5.97 -11.33
N TRP A 114 0.02 -6.55 -11.23
CA TRP A 114 1.25 -5.75 -11.13
C TRP A 114 1.47 -4.87 -12.36
N VAL A 115 1.06 -5.32 -13.55
CA VAL A 115 1.20 -4.55 -14.80
C VAL A 115 0.34 -3.31 -14.76
N GLY A 116 -0.93 -3.44 -14.36
CA GLY A 116 -1.85 -2.31 -14.25
C GLY A 116 -1.34 -1.26 -13.24
N LEU A 117 -0.88 -1.71 -12.08
CA LEU A 117 -0.26 -0.84 -11.07
C LEU A 117 1.00 -0.14 -11.61
N LEU A 118 1.84 -0.86 -12.36
CA LEU A 118 3.05 -0.29 -12.96
C LEU A 118 2.73 0.77 -14.01
N ILE A 119 1.74 0.53 -14.87
CA ILE A 119 1.30 1.49 -15.88
C ILE A 119 0.86 2.80 -15.21
N VAL A 120 0.06 2.71 -14.15
CA VAL A 120 -0.36 3.91 -13.39
C VAL A 120 0.84 4.60 -12.74
N ALA A 121 1.78 3.83 -12.18
CA ALA A 121 2.98 4.40 -11.57
C ALA A 121 3.82 5.19 -12.59
N ILE A 122 4.08 4.60 -13.77
CA ILE A 122 4.87 5.21 -14.84
C ILE A 122 4.14 6.42 -15.42
N SER A 123 2.86 6.29 -15.77
CA SER A 123 2.11 7.41 -16.36
C SER A 123 1.99 8.61 -15.41
N SER A 124 1.84 8.34 -14.10
CA SER A 124 1.86 9.39 -13.07
C SER A 124 3.25 10.01 -12.94
N ALA A 125 4.32 9.21 -12.95
CA ALA A 125 5.71 9.68 -12.88
C ALA A 125 6.12 10.56 -14.07
N MET A 126 5.57 10.30 -15.26
CA MET A 126 5.81 11.11 -16.46
C MET A 126 4.99 12.41 -16.51
N ALA A 127 4.08 12.61 -15.56
CA ALA A 127 3.16 13.75 -15.54
C ALA A 127 3.61 14.93 -14.65
N PHE A 128 4.80 14.85 -14.01
CA PHE A 128 5.38 15.88 -13.15
C PHE A 128 6.90 15.98 -13.26
#